data_AF-A0A9D9QLI8-F1
#
_entry.id   AF-A0A9D9QLI8-F1
#
_cell.length_a   1.000
_cell.length_b   1.000
_cell.length_c   1.000
_cell.angle_alpha   90.00
_cell.angle_beta   90.00
_cell.angle_gamma   90.00
#
_symmetry.space_group_name_H-M   'P 1'
#
loop_
_entity.id
_entity.type
_entity.pdbx_description
1 polymer ?
#
loop_
_entity_poly.entity_id
_entity_poly.type
_entity_poly.pdbx_seq_one_letter_code
_entity_poly.pdbx_strand_id
1 'polypeptide(L)'
;MAELAVPIPMTPRTFYTDTALSQNKAKMDAIGKTFYKEIKQAETLTKVPGSLILSLIFTESGGRPAVVSSANAVGLMQMKTQTANDIIYWENKAGRLSAEELAILKKHLGERVNGPLKQKYLSHKIKENNYTGNVIVKADLMKPELNVLLGSMYLGILMDQHQEGEVLRLDKVLVRYNQGYFFKPGTGSVEQTLDLVKGKSKEAYSYILKVVGKNGLLETQGK
;
A
#
# COMPACT_ATOMS: atom_id res chain seq x y z
N MET A 1 -3.13 -18.80 -0.86
CA MET A 1 -2.72 -17.39 -0.75
C MET A 1 -1.27 -17.39 -0.33
N ALA A 2 -0.45 -16.43 -0.77
CA ALA A 2 0.88 -16.31 -0.18
C ALA A 2 0.68 -15.94 1.30
N GLU A 3 1.12 -16.78 2.22
CA GLU A 3 0.98 -16.50 3.65
C GLU A 3 2.03 -15.47 4.07
N LEU A 4 1.59 -14.50 4.88
CA LEU A 4 2.48 -13.55 5.53
C LEU A 4 3.26 -14.29 6.60
N ALA A 5 4.58 -14.44 6.40
CA ALA A 5 5.49 -15.02 7.40
C ALA A 5 5.82 -14.03 8.53
N VAL A 6 4.79 -13.47 9.18
CA VAL A 6 4.93 -12.58 10.35
C VAL A 6 3.96 -13.00 11.44
N PRO A 7 4.31 -12.84 12.73
CA PRO A 7 3.39 -13.12 13.81
C PRO A 7 2.20 -12.15 13.77
N ILE A 8 0.98 -12.68 13.76
CA ILE A 8 -0.27 -11.90 13.81
C ILE A 8 -1.06 -12.32 15.06
N PRO A 9 -1.39 -11.40 15.99
CA PRO A 9 -1.01 -9.99 15.99
C PRO A 9 0.50 -9.79 16.28
N MET A 10 1.09 -8.70 15.79
CA MET A 10 2.49 -8.35 16.03
C MET A 10 2.72 -7.70 17.41
N THR A 11 1.66 -7.21 18.04
CA THR A 11 1.69 -6.53 19.35
C THR A 11 0.40 -6.83 20.11
N PRO A 12 0.43 -6.93 21.46
CA PRO A 12 -0.78 -7.06 22.26
C PRO A 12 -1.61 -5.76 22.30
N ARG A 13 -1.08 -4.62 21.81
CA ARG A 13 -1.81 -3.35 21.79
C ARG A 13 -2.99 -3.40 20.82
N THR A 14 -4.11 -2.80 21.22
CA THR A 14 -5.37 -2.81 20.49
C THR A 14 -5.71 -1.43 19.92
N PHE A 15 -6.32 -1.41 18.73
CA PHE A 15 -7.09 -0.26 18.24
C PHE A 15 -8.59 -0.56 18.19
N TYR A 16 -8.95 -1.73 17.67
CA TYR A 16 -10.33 -2.21 17.64
C TYR A 16 -10.67 -2.96 18.92
N THR A 17 -11.87 -2.72 19.45
CA THR A 17 -12.45 -3.49 20.54
C THR A 17 -12.92 -4.86 20.05
N ASP A 18 -13.10 -5.82 20.97
CA ASP A 18 -13.64 -7.14 20.62
C ASP A 18 -15.03 -7.04 19.95
N THR A 19 -15.84 -6.08 20.41
CA THR A 19 -17.19 -5.82 19.85
C THR A 19 -17.16 -5.32 18.41
N ALA A 20 -16.06 -4.73 17.93
CA ALA A 20 -15.92 -4.24 16.57
C ALA A 20 -15.53 -5.34 15.56
N LEU A 21 -15.07 -6.50 16.03
CA LEU A 21 -14.53 -7.58 15.18
C LEU A 21 -15.55 -8.06 14.15
N SER A 22 -16.75 -8.43 14.58
CA SER A 22 -17.79 -8.96 13.69
C SER A 22 -18.21 -7.95 12.62
N GLN A 23 -18.32 -6.67 12.99
CA GLN A 23 -18.65 -5.60 12.05
C GLN A 23 -17.52 -5.36 11.05
N ASN A 24 -16.26 -5.36 11.51
CA ASN A 24 -15.10 -5.19 10.65
C ASN A 24 -14.94 -6.38 9.69
N LYS A 25 -15.14 -7.61 10.16
CA LYS A 25 -15.14 -8.82 9.32
C LYS A 25 -16.18 -8.72 8.21
N ALA A 26 -17.43 -8.41 8.56
CA ALA A 26 -18.50 -8.27 7.56
C ALA A 26 -18.19 -7.21 6.50
N LYS A 27 -17.61 -6.08 6.90
CA LYS A 27 -17.16 -5.02 5.98
C LYS A 27 -16.00 -5.49 5.10
N MET A 28 -14.99 -6.14 5.66
CA MET A 28 -13.87 -6.70 4.89
C MET A 28 -14.35 -7.75 3.88
N ASP A 29 -15.28 -8.62 4.26
CA ASP A 29 -15.86 -9.61 3.36
C ASP A 29 -16.61 -8.94 2.20
N ALA A 30 -17.36 -7.87 2.48
CA ALA A 30 -18.06 -7.10 1.44
C ALA A 30 -17.08 -6.42 0.47
N ILE A 31 -16.01 -5.80 0.99
CA ILE A 31 -14.96 -5.18 0.17
C ILE A 31 -14.22 -6.24 -0.65
N GLY A 32 -13.83 -7.35 -0.01
CA GLY A 32 -13.12 -8.46 -0.64
C GLY A 32 -13.93 -9.11 -1.75
N LYS A 33 -15.24 -9.25 -1.60
CA LYS A 33 -16.14 -9.70 -2.68
C LYS A 33 -16.23 -8.70 -3.82
N THR A 34 -16.36 -7.41 -3.49
CA THR A 34 -16.54 -6.34 -4.49
C THR A 34 -15.30 -6.16 -5.36
N PHE A 35 -14.11 -6.19 -4.76
CA PHE A 35 -12.82 -5.94 -5.44
C PHE A 35 -11.96 -7.21 -5.55
N TYR A 36 -12.60 -8.38 -5.55
CA TYR A 36 -11.90 -9.68 -5.58
C TYR A 36 -10.93 -9.76 -6.75
N LYS A 37 -11.35 -9.32 -7.94
CA LYS A 37 -10.56 -9.42 -9.16
C LYS A 37 -9.29 -8.56 -9.08
N GLU A 38 -9.43 -7.32 -8.63
CA GLU A 38 -8.33 -6.36 -8.48
C GLU A 38 -7.34 -6.83 -7.41
N ILE A 39 -7.84 -7.25 -6.24
CA ILE A 39 -7.00 -7.76 -5.15
C ILE A 39 -6.27 -9.02 -5.60
N LYS A 40 -6.95 -9.95 -6.27
CA LYS A 40 -6.35 -11.21 -6.68
C LYS A 40 -5.31 -11.03 -7.78
N GLN A 41 -5.57 -10.14 -8.74
CA GLN A 41 -4.61 -9.78 -9.78
C GLN A 41 -3.37 -9.14 -9.17
N ALA A 42 -3.53 -8.16 -8.28
CA ALA A 42 -2.42 -7.52 -7.61
C ALA A 42 -1.62 -8.50 -6.74
N GLU A 43 -2.27 -9.34 -5.94
CA GLU A 43 -1.61 -10.41 -5.16
C GLU A 43 -0.75 -11.31 -6.06
N THR A 44 -1.28 -11.70 -7.22
CA THR A 44 -0.59 -12.62 -8.12
C THR A 44 0.65 -11.98 -8.75
N LEU A 45 0.56 -10.70 -9.12
CA LEU A 45 1.64 -9.98 -9.79
C LEU A 45 2.72 -9.53 -8.82
N THR A 46 2.34 -8.87 -7.72
CA THR A 46 3.30 -8.25 -6.80
C THR A 46 3.77 -9.17 -5.69
N LYS A 47 3.14 -10.36 -5.55
CA LYS A 47 3.34 -11.31 -4.45
C LYS A 47 3.00 -10.77 -3.05
N VAL A 48 2.41 -9.57 -2.98
CA VAL A 48 1.88 -9.02 -1.72
C VAL A 48 0.59 -9.75 -1.35
N PRO A 49 0.45 -10.29 -0.13
CA PRO A 49 -0.73 -11.08 0.22
C PRO A 49 -2.04 -10.30 0.11
N GLY A 50 -3.06 -10.95 -0.45
CA GLY A 50 -4.38 -10.35 -0.67
C GLY A 50 -5.04 -9.85 0.62
N SER A 51 -4.78 -10.50 1.75
CA SER A 51 -5.29 -10.10 3.07
C SER A 51 -4.69 -8.78 3.56
N LEU A 52 -3.43 -8.49 3.22
CA LEU A 52 -2.79 -7.21 3.52
C LEU A 52 -3.32 -6.12 2.61
N ILE A 53 -3.44 -6.39 1.31
CA ILE A 53 -4.05 -5.47 0.33
C ILE A 53 -5.47 -5.08 0.80
N LEU A 54 -6.30 -6.07 1.17
CA LEU A 54 -7.64 -5.85 1.69
C LEU A 54 -7.65 -5.00 2.98
N SER A 55 -6.73 -5.29 3.91
CA SER A 55 -6.60 -4.51 5.16
C SER A 55 -6.30 -3.04 4.89
N LEU A 56 -5.46 -2.75 3.89
CA LEU A 56 -5.16 -1.38 3.50
C LEU A 56 -6.34 -0.72 2.79
N ILE A 57 -7.02 -1.40 1.87
CA ILE A 57 -8.23 -0.84 1.23
C ILE A 57 -9.28 -0.47 2.28
N PHE A 58 -9.49 -1.34 3.27
CA PHE A 58 -10.39 -1.06 4.40
C PHE A 58 -9.93 0.19 5.18
N THR A 59 -8.64 0.24 5.54
CA THR A 59 -8.09 1.32 6.39
C THR A 59 -8.08 2.67 5.68
N GLU A 60 -7.78 2.68 4.38
CA GLU A 60 -7.55 3.88 3.58
C GLU A 60 -8.85 4.50 3.05
N SER A 61 -9.76 3.69 2.54
CA SER A 61 -10.96 4.19 1.85
C SER A 61 -12.28 3.64 2.40
N GLY A 62 -12.21 2.56 3.19
CA GLY A 62 -13.39 1.76 3.54
C GLY A 62 -14.03 1.11 2.31
N GLY A 63 -13.24 0.80 1.27
CA GLY A 63 -13.73 0.21 0.02
C GLY A 63 -14.39 1.19 -0.95
N ARG A 64 -14.15 2.50 -0.81
CA ARG A 64 -14.73 3.53 -1.67
C ARG A 64 -13.74 3.96 -2.76
N PRO A 65 -13.96 3.64 -4.06
CA PRO A 65 -12.93 3.77 -5.10
C PRO A 65 -12.68 5.21 -5.59
N ALA A 66 -13.56 6.16 -5.28
CA ALA A 66 -13.47 7.55 -5.74
C ALA A 66 -13.14 8.55 -4.62
N VAL A 67 -12.64 8.07 -3.46
CA VAL A 67 -12.30 8.96 -2.33
C VAL A 67 -11.03 9.75 -2.63
N VAL A 68 -11.07 11.04 -2.32
CA VAL A 68 -9.91 11.93 -2.31
C VAL A 68 -9.76 12.49 -0.90
N SER A 69 -8.63 12.25 -0.24
CA SER A 69 -8.34 12.82 1.08
C SER A 69 -7.94 14.29 0.98
N SER A 70 -7.94 14.99 2.12
CA SER A 70 -7.43 16.36 2.24
C SER A 70 -5.95 16.49 1.81
N ALA A 71 -5.17 15.41 1.95
CA ALA A 71 -3.79 15.32 1.50
C ALA A 71 -3.64 14.97 0.00
N ASN A 72 -4.73 14.99 -0.77
CA ASN A 72 -4.81 14.64 -2.19
C ASN A 72 -4.42 13.19 -2.54
N ALA A 73 -4.49 12.27 -1.57
CA ALA A 73 -4.41 10.85 -1.86
C ALA A 73 -5.76 10.35 -2.42
N VAL A 74 -5.71 9.41 -3.38
CA VAL A 74 -6.86 9.06 -4.22
C VAL A 74 -7.09 7.54 -4.24
N GLY A 75 -8.36 7.16 -4.24
CA GLY A 75 -8.83 5.81 -4.55
C GLY A 75 -8.76 4.84 -3.39
N LEU A 76 -8.88 3.56 -3.71
CA LEU A 76 -9.03 2.46 -2.74
C LEU A 76 -7.88 2.37 -1.74
N MET A 77 -6.66 2.56 -2.22
CA MET A 77 -5.41 2.48 -1.46
C MET A 77 -4.75 3.84 -1.20
N GLN A 78 -5.52 4.94 -1.40
CA GLN A 78 -5.12 6.32 -1.09
C GLN A 78 -3.73 6.72 -1.61
N MET A 79 -3.54 6.57 -2.92
CA MET A 79 -2.28 6.90 -3.59
C MET A 79 -2.20 8.38 -3.97
N LYS A 80 -1.04 9.02 -3.79
CA LYS A 80 -0.74 10.33 -4.39
C LYS A 80 -0.23 10.13 -5.82
N THR A 81 -0.54 11.05 -6.72
CA THR A 81 -0.13 10.96 -8.14
C THR A 81 1.37 10.88 -8.33
N GLN A 82 2.15 11.69 -7.58
CA GLN A 82 3.62 11.64 -7.66
C GLN A 82 4.15 10.28 -7.17
N THR A 83 3.66 9.79 -6.03
CA THR A 83 4.07 8.48 -5.48
C THR A 83 3.77 7.37 -6.47
N ALA A 84 2.58 7.36 -7.06
CA ALA A 84 2.18 6.43 -8.10
C ALA A 84 3.13 6.42 -9.32
N ASN A 85 3.59 7.60 -9.76
CA ASN A 85 4.55 7.72 -10.86
C ASN A 85 5.93 7.19 -10.44
N ASP A 86 6.37 7.54 -9.23
CA ASP A 86 7.67 7.14 -8.70
C ASP A 86 7.78 5.62 -8.49
N ILE A 87 6.68 4.95 -8.13
CA ILE A 87 6.60 3.48 -8.04
C ILE A 87 6.93 2.82 -9.37
N ILE A 88 6.34 3.29 -10.48
CA ILE A 88 6.63 2.74 -11.81
C ILE A 88 8.11 2.92 -12.14
N TYR A 89 8.67 4.10 -11.83
CA TYR A 89 10.10 4.35 -12.02
C TYR A 89 10.97 3.43 -11.17
N TRP A 90 10.65 3.24 -9.87
CA TRP A 90 11.43 2.38 -8.98
C TRP A 90 11.41 0.92 -9.41
N GLU A 91 10.24 0.38 -9.73
CA GLU A 91 10.08 -1.01 -10.17
C GLU A 91 10.80 -1.27 -11.49
N ASN A 92 10.72 -0.33 -12.44
CA ASN A 92 11.47 -0.38 -13.69
C ASN A 92 12.99 -0.30 -13.45
N LYS A 93 13.44 0.63 -12.61
CA LYS A 93 14.86 0.79 -12.27
C LYS A 93 15.42 -0.44 -11.55
N ALA A 94 14.62 -1.10 -10.73
CA ALA A 94 14.99 -2.32 -10.03
C ALA A 94 14.95 -3.57 -10.94
N GLY A 95 14.48 -3.45 -12.19
CA GLY A 95 14.32 -4.58 -13.10
C GLY A 95 13.22 -5.56 -12.67
N ARG A 96 12.27 -5.10 -11.85
CA ARG A 96 11.22 -5.92 -11.24
C ARG A 96 9.85 -5.78 -11.90
N LEU A 97 9.66 -4.73 -12.71
CA LEU A 97 8.42 -4.52 -13.44
C LEU A 97 8.22 -5.63 -14.49
N SER A 98 7.30 -6.55 -14.22
CA SER A 98 6.96 -7.65 -15.12
C SER A 98 6.24 -7.18 -16.38
N ALA A 99 6.20 -8.05 -17.40
CA ALA A 99 5.51 -7.76 -18.65
C ALA A 99 3.99 -7.60 -18.43
N GLU A 100 3.42 -8.38 -17.52
CA GLU A 100 2.01 -8.37 -17.14
C GLU A 100 1.64 -7.10 -16.38
N GLU A 101 2.46 -6.64 -15.43
CA GLU A 101 2.27 -5.35 -14.77
C GLU A 101 2.36 -4.21 -15.77
N LEU A 102 3.36 -4.23 -16.65
CA LEU A 102 3.52 -3.23 -17.70
C LEU A 102 2.32 -3.22 -18.66
N ALA A 103 1.72 -4.36 -18.98
CA ALA A 103 0.51 -4.43 -19.79
C ALA A 103 -0.68 -3.71 -19.11
N ILE A 104 -0.85 -3.86 -17.79
CA ILE A 104 -1.90 -3.14 -17.04
C ILE A 104 -1.59 -1.64 -17.00
N LEU A 105 -0.33 -1.25 -16.77
CA LEU A 105 0.06 0.17 -16.81
C LEU A 105 -0.23 0.79 -18.19
N LYS A 106 0.10 0.09 -19.27
CA LYS A 106 -0.21 0.52 -20.65
C LYS A 106 -1.70 0.61 -20.91
N LYS A 107 -2.50 -0.35 -20.43
CA LYS A 107 -3.97 -0.33 -20.53
C LYS A 107 -4.56 0.95 -19.95
N HIS A 108 -4.03 1.44 -18.83
CA HIS A 108 -4.61 2.60 -18.14
C HIS A 108 -3.97 3.95 -18.48
N LEU A 109 -2.67 3.97 -18.79
CA LEU A 109 -1.89 5.19 -19.03
C LEU A 109 -1.62 5.44 -20.52
N GLY A 110 -1.70 4.41 -21.37
CA GLY A 110 -1.27 4.49 -22.76
C GLY A 110 0.21 4.83 -22.86
N GLU A 111 0.56 5.69 -23.82
CA GLU A 111 1.94 6.14 -24.04
C GLU A 111 2.54 6.93 -22.88
N ARG A 112 1.70 7.49 -21.99
CA ARG A 112 2.16 8.24 -20.81
C ARG A 112 3.04 7.40 -19.90
N VAL A 113 2.89 6.07 -19.89
CA VAL A 113 3.76 5.18 -19.11
C VAL A 113 5.25 5.35 -19.46
N ASN A 114 5.57 5.80 -20.68
CA ASN A 114 6.94 6.06 -21.09
C ASN A 114 7.63 7.16 -20.25
N GLY A 115 6.85 8.07 -19.64
CA GLY A 115 7.37 9.07 -18.71
C GLY A 115 8.17 8.43 -17.57
N PRO A 116 7.53 7.73 -16.62
CA PRO A 116 8.24 7.09 -15.51
C PRO A 116 9.27 6.03 -15.95
N LEU A 117 9.04 5.31 -17.06
CA LEU A 117 9.99 4.30 -17.56
C LEU A 117 11.31 4.88 -18.06
N LYS A 118 11.31 6.13 -18.56
CA LYS A 118 12.51 6.80 -19.07
C LYS A 118 13.13 7.79 -18.08
N GLN A 119 12.58 7.91 -16.87
CA GLN A 119 13.18 8.74 -15.82
C GLN A 119 14.54 8.18 -15.39
N LYS A 120 15.49 9.09 -15.10
CA LYS A 120 16.81 8.74 -14.53
C LYS A 120 16.87 8.89 -13.01
N TYR A 121 16.02 9.76 -12.48
CA TYR A 121 15.84 10.06 -11.06
C TYR A 121 14.38 10.49 -10.81
N LEU A 122 14.01 10.63 -9.54
CA LEU A 122 12.65 11.01 -9.13
C LEU A 122 12.27 12.38 -9.70
N SER A 123 11.04 12.49 -10.20
CA SER A 123 10.52 13.69 -10.85
C SER A 123 11.38 14.23 -12.01
N HIS A 124 12.20 13.39 -12.66
CA HIS A 124 13.03 13.81 -13.79
C HIS A 124 12.15 14.33 -14.94
N LYS A 125 12.31 15.62 -15.26
CA LYS A 125 11.50 16.33 -16.27
C LYS A 125 12.02 16.03 -17.68
N ILE A 126 11.24 15.26 -18.43
CA ILE A 126 11.60 14.81 -19.79
C ILE A 126 10.42 15.01 -20.74
N LYS A 127 10.66 14.92 -22.04
CA LYS A 127 9.63 15.10 -23.07
C LYS A 127 8.44 14.16 -22.85
N GLU A 128 8.70 12.90 -22.49
CA GLU A 128 7.69 11.86 -22.29
C GLU A 128 6.76 12.10 -21.09
N ASN A 129 7.13 12.99 -20.18
CA ASN A 129 6.24 13.46 -19.12
C ASN A 129 5.89 14.94 -19.27
N ASN A 130 5.98 15.50 -20.48
CA ASN A 130 5.71 16.91 -20.76
C ASN A 130 6.49 17.86 -19.84
N TYR A 131 7.70 17.45 -19.44
CA TYR A 131 8.57 18.16 -18.51
C TYR A 131 7.96 18.44 -17.13
N THR A 132 6.95 17.67 -16.70
CA THR A 132 6.34 17.82 -15.38
C THR A 132 7.01 16.97 -14.31
N GLY A 133 7.65 15.85 -14.70
CA GLY A 133 8.14 14.84 -13.76
C GLY A 133 7.05 13.89 -13.24
N ASN A 134 5.81 14.01 -13.72
CA ASN A 134 4.68 13.15 -13.34
C ASN A 134 3.65 13.05 -14.47
N VAL A 135 3.29 11.83 -14.84
CA VAL A 135 2.27 11.58 -15.88
C VAL A 135 0.90 11.21 -15.33
N ILE A 136 0.81 10.84 -14.06
CA ILE A 136 -0.39 10.31 -13.44
C ILE A 136 -1.28 11.47 -12.96
N VAL A 137 -2.57 11.38 -13.26
CA VAL A 137 -3.60 12.32 -12.79
C VAL A 137 -4.58 11.65 -11.85
N LYS A 138 -5.36 12.44 -11.08
CA LYS A 138 -6.32 11.91 -10.10
C LYS A 138 -7.31 10.92 -10.71
N ALA A 139 -7.79 11.19 -11.93
CA ALA A 139 -8.72 10.33 -12.64
C ALA A 139 -8.16 8.92 -12.95
N ASP A 140 -6.83 8.79 -13.12
CA ASP A 140 -6.20 7.48 -13.27
C ASP A 140 -6.31 6.68 -11.97
N LEU A 141 -6.04 7.33 -10.84
CA LEU A 141 -6.06 6.71 -9.51
C LEU A 141 -7.46 6.41 -8.98
N MET A 142 -8.51 6.89 -9.64
CA MET A 142 -9.90 6.49 -9.34
C MET A 142 -10.25 5.13 -9.95
N LYS A 143 -9.44 4.60 -10.87
CA LYS A 143 -9.64 3.28 -11.50
C LYS A 143 -9.18 2.19 -10.51
N PRO A 144 -10.07 1.30 -10.02
CA PRO A 144 -9.73 0.30 -9.01
C PRO A 144 -8.52 -0.57 -9.37
N GLU A 145 -8.50 -1.13 -10.58
CA GLU A 145 -7.42 -2.01 -11.06
C GLU A 145 -6.05 -1.32 -10.99
N LEU A 146 -5.93 -0.09 -11.51
CA LEU A 146 -4.69 0.67 -11.47
C LEU A 146 -4.30 1.06 -10.04
N ASN A 147 -5.26 1.52 -9.25
CA ASN A 147 -5.01 1.99 -7.89
C ASN A 147 -4.52 0.86 -6.97
N VAL A 148 -5.17 -0.30 -7.03
CA VAL A 148 -4.82 -1.48 -6.24
C VAL A 148 -3.49 -2.05 -6.68
N LEU A 149 -3.21 -2.11 -7.99
CA LEU A 149 -1.91 -2.54 -8.49
C LEU A 149 -0.78 -1.64 -7.96
N LEU A 150 -0.88 -0.32 -8.15
CA LEU A 150 0.16 0.62 -7.72
C LEU A 150 0.35 0.63 -6.20
N GLY A 151 -0.72 0.57 -5.42
CA GLY A 151 -0.62 0.47 -3.96
C GLY A 151 0.03 -0.85 -3.51
N SER A 152 -0.23 -1.95 -4.24
CA SER A 152 0.39 -3.25 -3.96
C SER A 152 1.86 -3.31 -4.36
N MET A 153 2.25 -2.68 -5.48
CA MET A 153 3.67 -2.53 -5.85
C MET A 153 4.40 -1.70 -4.80
N TYR A 154 3.77 -0.61 -4.31
CA TYR A 154 4.35 0.20 -3.23
C TYR A 154 4.59 -0.60 -1.95
N LEU A 155 3.61 -1.42 -1.54
CA LEU A 155 3.76 -2.35 -0.43
C LEU A 155 4.93 -3.30 -0.66
N GLY A 156 5.05 -3.89 -1.86
CA GLY A 156 6.16 -4.78 -2.22
C GLY A 156 7.51 -4.09 -2.02
N ILE A 157 7.71 -2.91 -2.60
CA ILE A 157 8.92 -2.11 -2.43
C ILE A 157 9.25 -1.89 -0.94
N LEU A 158 8.26 -1.52 -0.14
CA LEU A 158 8.46 -1.26 1.28
C LEU A 158 8.78 -2.55 2.06
N MET A 159 8.14 -3.67 1.72
CA MET A 159 8.39 -4.98 2.33
C MET A 159 9.82 -5.41 2.09
N ASP A 160 10.33 -5.30 0.85
CA ASP A 160 11.71 -5.66 0.55
C ASP A 160 12.73 -4.79 1.30
N GLN A 161 12.43 -3.51 1.48
CA GLN A 161 13.27 -2.58 2.23
C GLN A 161 13.22 -2.79 3.75
N HIS A 162 12.23 -3.53 4.23
CA HIS A 162 12.02 -3.83 5.65
C HIS A 162 12.09 -5.33 5.95
N GLN A 163 12.72 -6.09 5.06
CA GLN A 163 13.20 -7.42 5.34
C GLN A 163 14.49 -7.31 6.17
N GLU A 164 14.38 -7.54 7.48
CA GLU A 164 15.51 -7.49 8.43
C GLU A 164 15.95 -8.92 8.76
N GLY A 165 16.87 -9.45 7.94
CA GLY A 165 17.23 -10.86 7.98
C GLY A 165 16.06 -11.73 7.51
N GLU A 166 15.67 -12.72 8.30
CA GLU A 166 14.51 -13.58 8.01
C GLU A 166 13.17 -12.96 8.45
N VAL A 167 13.20 -11.80 9.11
CA VAL A 167 12.00 -11.16 9.68
C VAL A 167 11.54 -9.99 8.82
N LEU A 168 10.32 -10.08 8.31
CA LEU A 168 9.64 -8.93 7.71
C LEU A 168 9.13 -7.98 8.80
N ARG A 169 9.60 -6.73 8.79
CA ARG A 169 9.15 -5.66 9.69
C ARG A 169 7.93 -4.92 9.15
N LEU A 170 6.80 -5.62 9.14
CA LEU A 170 5.54 -5.07 8.63
C LEU A 170 5.08 -3.82 9.41
N ASP A 171 5.42 -3.69 10.69
CA ASP A 171 5.21 -2.45 11.45
C ASP A 171 5.90 -1.23 10.79
N LYS A 172 7.13 -1.39 10.30
CA LYS A 172 7.88 -0.33 9.61
C LYS A 172 7.35 -0.06 8.21
N VAL A 173 6.93 -1.10 7.50
CA VAL A 173 6.24 -1.00 6.19
C VAL A 173 4.99 -0.13 6.33
N LEU A 174 4.14 -0.42 7.30
CA LEU A 174 2.87 0.29 7.52
C LEU A 174 3.09 1.75 7.90
N VAL A 175 4.13 2.05 8.70
CA VAL A 175 4.52 3.43 9.00
C VAL A 175 4.86 4.21 7.74
N ARG A 176 5.69 3.66 6.85
CA ARG A 176 6.11 4.34 5.62
C ARG A 176 5.01 4.37 4.56
N TYR A 177 4.09 3.41 4.58
CA TYR A 177 2.91 3.48 3.74
C TYR A 177 2.07 4.71 4.12
N ASN A 178 1.76 4.89 5.41
CA ASN A 178 0.94 6.00 5.89
C ASN A 178 1.68 7.36 5.88
N GLN A 179 2.95 7.41 6.31
CA GLN A 179 3.70 8.67 6.47
C GLN A 179 4.52 9.06 5.23
N GLY A 180 4.62 8.17 4.25
CA GLY A 180 5.40 8.36 3.03
C GLY A 180 6.79 7.73 3.08
N TYR A 181 7.32 7.50 1.88
CA TYR A 181 8.50 6.69 1.63
C TYR A 181 9.75 7.11 2.41
N PHE A 182 9.98 8.41 2.62
CA PHE A 182 11.18 8.92 3.30
C PHE A 182 11.08 8.97 4.82
N PHE A 183 9.93 8.61 5.40
CA PHE A 183 9.78 8.58 6.85
C PHE A 183 10.70 7.51 7.46
N LYS A 184 11.38 7.85 8.56
CA LYS A 184 12.27 6.94 9.29
C LYS A 184 11.51 6.31 10.46
N PRO A 185 11.13 5.01 10.36
CA PRO A 185 10.32 4.35 11.39
C PRO A 185 11.09 4.08 12.69
N GLY A 186 12.41 4.25 12.70
CA GLY A 186 13.28 3.97 13.84
C GLY A 186 13.88 2.56 13.80
N THR A 187 14.64 2.23 14.85
CA THR A 187 15.29 0.94 15.06
C THR A 187 14.70 0.25 16.29
N GLY A 188 15.06 -1.02 16.50
CA GLY A 188 14.60 -1.79 17.66
C GLY A 188 13.34 -2.61 17.40
N SER A 189 12.67 -3.03 18.47
CA SER A 189 11.50 -3.92 18.45
C SER A 189 10.24 -3.24 17.89
N VAL A 190 9.18 -4.03 17.70
CA VAL A 190 7.84 -3.53 17.32
C VAL A 190 7.32 -2.53 18.37
N GLU A 191 7.49 -2.81 19.65
CA GLU A 191 7.06 -1.94 20.75
C GLU A 191 7.82 -0.60 20.76
N GLN A 192 9.14 -0.64 20.55
CA GLN A 192 9.95 0.57 20.45
C GLN A 192 9.57 1.42 19.23
N THR A 193 9.24 0.78 18.10
CA THR A 193 8.74 1.44 16.91
C THR A 193 7.40 2.12 17.18
N LEU A 194 6.47 1.41 17.84
CA LEU A 194 5.17 1.95 18.24
C LEU A 194 5.30 3.16 19.17
N ASP A 195 6.16 3.11 20.18
CA ASP A 195 6.35 4.22 21.11
C ASP A 195 6.96 5.45 20.43
N LEU A 196 7.95 5.25 19.55
CA LEU A 196 8.54 6.33 18.75
C LEU A 196 7.50 6.97 17.82
N VAL A 197 6.71 6.15 17.12
CA VAL A 197 5.71 6.63 16.16
C VAL A 197 4.56 7.32 16.89
N LYS A 198 4.13 6.83 18.06
CA LYS A 198 3.10 7.47 18.90
C LYS A 198 3.44 8.92 19.25
N GLY A 199 4.72 9.19 19.56
CA GLY A 199 5.21 10.54 19.85
C GLY A 199 5.24 11.47 18.63
N LYS A 200 5.25 10.93 17.40
CA LYS A 200 5.38 11.70 16.15
C LYS A 200 4.08 11.87 15.39
N SER A 201 3.28 10.80 15.30
CA SER A 201 2.03 10.77 14.52
C SER A 201 1.06 9.79 15.16
N LYS A 202 -0.03 10.33 15.74
CA LYS A 202 -1.14 9.53 16.27
C LYS A 202 -1.81 8.70 15.18
N GLU A 203 -1.84 9.23 13.96
CA GLU A 203 -2.42 8.56 12.80
C GLU A 203 -1.60 7.32 12.43
N ALA A 204 -0.28 7.46 12.25
CA ALA A 204 0.60 6.35 11.92
C ALA A 204 0.63 5.28 13.02
N TYR A 205 0.62 5.70 14.28
CA TYR A 205 0.51 4.79 15.42
C TYR A 205 -0.78 3.97 15.34
N SER A 206 -1.91 4.64 15.13
CA SER A 206 -3.22 3.99 14.98
C SER A 206 -3.25 3.08 13.76
N TYR A 207 -2.58 3.48 12.68
CA TYR A 207 -2.50 2.73 11.43
C TYR A 207 -1.86 1.36 11.62
N ILE A 208 -0.73 1.28 12.34
CA ILE A 208 -0.08 0.00 12.67
C ILE A 208 -1.06 -0.88 13.46
N LEU A 209 -1.67 -0.35 14.52
CA LEU A 209 -2.56 -1.12 15.38
C LEU A 209 -3.84 -1.58 14.67
N LYS A 210 -4.38 -0.78 13.75
CA LYS A 210 -5.52 -1.18 12.91
C LYS A 210 -5.20 -2.43 12.09
N VAL A 211 -3.98 -2.55 11.55
CA VAL A 211 -3.65 -3.65 10.64
C VAL A 211 -3.10 -4.88 11.39
N VAL A 212 -2.07 -4.69 12.22
CA VAL A 212 -1.29 -5.79 12.86
C VAL A 212 -1.42 -5.84 14.39
N GLY A 213 -2.15 -4.92 15.02
CA GLY A 213 -2.39 -4.95 16.45
C GLY A 213 -3.31 -6.09 16.87
N LYS A 214 -3.47 -6.29 18.17
CA LYS A 214 -4.50 -7.18 18.70
C LYS A 214 -5.88 -6.69 18.25
N ASN A 215 -6.69 -7.61 17.76
CA ASN A 215 -7.97 -7.36 17.06
C ASN A 215 -7.83 -6.54 15.77
N GLY A 216 -6.61 -6.45 15.22
CA GLY A 216 -6.33 -5.82 13.95
C GLY A 216 -6.97 -6.56 12.78
N LEU A 217 -6.95 -5.92 11.60
CA LEU A 217 -7.62 -6.42 10.40
C LEU A 217 -7.03 -7.74 9.91
N LEU A 218 -5.71 -7.96 10.05
CA LEU A 218 -5.10 -9.24 9.67
C LEU A 218 -5.53 -10.37 10.61
N GLU A 219 -5.58 -10.12 11.92
CA GLU A 219 -6.09 -11.11 12.89
C GLU A 219 -7.59 -11.39 12.66
N THR A 220 -8.37 -10.34 12.37
CA THR A 220 -9.82 -10.44 12.16
C THR A 220 -10.18 -11.27 10.92
N GLN A 221 -9.33 -11.29 9.89
CA GLN A 221 -9.55 -12.10 8.70
C GLN A 221 -9.30 -13.60 8.92
N GLY A 222 -8.40 -13.94 9.85
CA GLY A 222 -8.09 -15.33 10.19
C GLY A 222 -9.06 -15.99 11.18
N LYS A 223 -9.99 -15.21 11.75
CA LYS A 223 -11.09 -15.67 12.61
C LYS A 223 -12.37 -15.80 11.79
#